data_AF-A0A1X1QU98-F1
#
_entry.id   AF-A0A1X1QU98-F1
#
_cell.length_a   1.000
_cell.length_b   1.000
_cell.length_c   1.000
_cell.angle_alpha   90.00
_cell.angle_beta   90.00
_cell.angle_gamma   90.00
#
_symmetry.space_group_name_H-M   'P 1'
#
loop_
_entity.id
_entity.type
_entity.pdbx_description
1 polymer ?
#
loop_
_entity_poly.entity_id
_entity_poly.type
_entity_poly.pdbx_seq_one_letter_code
_entity_poly.pdbx_strand_id
1 'polypeptide(L)' 'MNEVAGTAEGLVEVCINNAWGTVCNNFFDEIDAGVVCVGAGGYARNGRFKHSRKLEYWNTLSDST' A
#
# COMPACT_ATOMS: atom_id res chain seq x y z
N MET A 1 10.77 0.85 21.85
CA MET A 1 9.44 1.46 21.67
C MET A 1 9.63 2.85 21.07
N ASN A 2 10.19 2.93 19.86
CA ASN A 2 10.41 4.23 19.23
C ASN A 2 10.55 4.01 17.72
N GLU A 3 9.43 4.12 17.01
CA GLU A 3 9.45 4.62 15.65
C GLU A 3 8.39 5.72 15.58
N VAL A 4 8.87 6.95 15.55
CA VAL A 4 8.08 8.13 15.21
C VAL A 4 7.46 7.86 13.84
N ALA A 5 6.14 8.07 13.73
CA ALA A 5 5.39 7.96 12.48
C ALA A 5 6.04 8.82 11.38
N GLY A 6 6.86 8.19 10.55
CA GLY A 6 7.68 8.86 9.54
C GLY A 6 7.06 8.84 8.15
N THR A 7 6.26 7.83 7.84
CA THR A 7 5.55 7.66 6.58
C THR A 7 4.35 6.75 6.87
N ALA A 8 3.15 7.12 6.44
CA ALA A 8 1.98 6.22 6.50
C ALA A 8 2.09 5.19 5.38
N GLU A 9 3.13 4.36 5.43
CA GLU A 9 3.44 3.33 4.45
C GLU A 9 3.63 1.97 5.13
N GLY A 10 3.26 0.89 4.46
CA GLY A 10 3.35 -0.45 4.99
C GLY A 10 2.73 -1.49 4.07
N LEU A 11 2.92 -2.77 4.42
CA LEU A 11 2.22 -3.87 3.76
C LEU A 11 0.77 -3.90 4.22
N VAL A 12 -0.16 -4.02 3.27
CA VAL A 12 -1.58 -4.22 3.59
C VAL A 12 -1.81 -5.69 3.91
N GLU A 13 -2.18 -5.96 5.16
CA GLU A 13 -2.59 -7.29 5.64
C GLU A 13 -4.05 -7.27 6.10
N VAL A 14 -4.77 -8.36 5.82
CA VAL A 14 -6.18 -8.54 6.17
C VAL A 14 -6.31 -9.76 7.06
N CYS A 15 -7.03 -9.62 8.17
CA CYS A 15 -7.34 -10.73 9.08
C CYS A 15 -8.77 -11.22 8.84
N ILE A 16 -8.92 -12.46 8.39
CA ILE A 16 -10.22 -13.13 8.20
C ILE A 16 -10.15 -14.48 8.93
N ASN A 17 -11.12 -14.79 9.78
CA ASN A 17 -11.18 -16.04 10.55
C ASN A 17 -9.88 -16.34 11.34
N ASN A 18 -9.33 -15.32 12.02
CA ASN A 18 -8.07 -15.39 12.76
C ASN A 18 -6.83 -15.77 11.91
N ALA A 19 -6.91 -15.64 10.58
CA ALA A 19 -5.79 -15.85 9.69
C ALA A 19 -5.43 -14.54 8.98
N TRP A 20 -4.14 -14.23 8.95
CA TRP A 20 -3.58 -13.08 8.24
C TRP A 20 -3.23 -13.44 6.81
N GLY A 21 -3.59 -12.57 5.87
CA GLY A 21 -3.24 -12.70 4.46
C GLY A 21 -3.01 -11.35 3.81
N THR A 22 -2.43 -11.37 2.61
CA THR A 22 -2.19 -10.16 1.82
C THR A 22 -3.28 -9.96 0.78
N VAL A 23 -3.41 -8.71 0.31
CA VAL A 23 -4.33 -8.38 -0.80
C VAL A 23 -3.66 -8.73 -2.13
N CYS A 24 -4.41 -9.36 -3.04
CA CYS A 24 -3.93 -9.61 -4.39
C CYS A 24 -3.73 -8.28 -5.11
N ASN A 25 -2.62 -8.14 -5.82
CA ASN A 25 -2.29 -6.89 -6.50
C ASN A 25 -3.11 -6.65 -7.79
N ASN A 26 -3.84 -7.65 -8.26
CA ASN A 26 -4.68 -7.54 -9.44
C ASN A 26 -5.86 -6.63 -9.09
N PHE A 27 -5.93 -5.47 -9.74
CA PHE A 27 -6.95 -4.43 -9.52
C PHE A 27 -6.88 -3.68 -8.18
N PHE A 28 -5.87 -3.92 -7.36
CA PHE A 28 -5.60 -3.06 -6.20
C PHE A 28 -4.83 -1.84 -6.67
N ASP A 29 -5.41 -0.65 -6.56
CA ASP A 29 -4.82 0.60 -7.07
C ASP A 29 -4.67 1.69 -5.98
N GLU A 30 -4.34 2.91 -6.42
CA GLU A 30 -4.13 4.07 -5.55
C GLU A 30 -5.41 4.53 -4.83
N ILE A 31 -6.58 4.28 -5.42
CA ILE A 31 -7.88 4.58 -4.83
C ILE A 31 -8.12 3.62 -3.66
N ASP A 32 -7.90 2.33 -3.89
CA ASP A 32 -8.01 1.31 -2.83
C ASP A 32 -7.02 1.56 -1.69
N ALA A 33 -5.77 1.90 -2.03
CA ALA A 33 -4.75 2.26 -1.05
C ALA A 33 -5.16 3.48 -0.22
N GLY A 34 -5.84 4.46 -0.80
CA GLY A 34 -6.36 5.64 -0.10
C GLY A 34 -7.39 5.25 0.97
N VAL A 35 -8.31 4.34 0.64
CA VAL A 35 -9.30 3.82 1.59
C VAL A 35 -8.62 3.12 2.78
N VAL A 36 -7.59 2.31 2.51
CA VAL A 36 -6.81 1.64 3.56
C VAL A 36 -6.08 2.66 4.45
N CYS A 37 -5.43 3.67 3.86
CA CYS A 37 -4.75 4.71 4.62
C CYS A 37 -5.70 5.43 5.58
N VAL A 38 -6.91 5.78 5.13
CA VAL A 38 -7.92 6.41 5.98
C VAL A 38 -8.41 5.45 7.07
N GLY A 39 -8.71 4.19 6.73
CA GLY A 39 -9.15 3.18 7.68
C GLY A 39 -8.13 2.85 8.78
N ALA A 40 -6.83 2.98 8.47
CA ALA A 40 -5.72 2.79 9.41
C ALA A 40 -5.39 4.05 10.25
N GLY A 41 -6.18 5.13 10.13
CA GLY A 41 -5.99 6.38 10.89
C GLY A 41 -5.09 7.42 10.21
N GLY A 42 -4.70 7.21 8.96
CA GLY A 42 -4.05 8.21 8.12
C GLY A 42 -5.04 9.20 7.49
N TYR A 43 -4.51 10.26 6.88
CA TYR A 43 -5.30 11.37 6.30
C TYR A 43 -5.07 11.55 4.80
N ALA A 44 -4.30 10.65 4.17
CA ALA A 44 -3.97 10.72 2.76
C ALA A 44 -5.22 10.49 1.92
N ARG A 45 -5.53 11.43 1.01
CA ARG A 45 -6.68 11.32 0.10
C ARG A 45 -6.38 10.54 -1.18
N ASN A 46 -5.10 10.37 -1.50
CA ASN A 46 -4.58 9.54 -2.57
C ASN A 46 -3.58 8.58 -1.96
N GLY A 47 -3.86 7.27 -1.98
CA GLY A 47 -2.91 6.27 -1.51
C GLY A 47 -1.84 6.05 -2.56
N ARG A 48 -0.58 5.84 -2.14
CA ARG A 48 0.47 5.40 -3.07
C ARG A 48 0.58 3.89 -2.98
N PHE A 49 0.41 3.20 -4.10
CA PHE A 49 0.56 1.76 -4.15
C PHE A 49 1.82 1.36 -4.90
N LYS A 50 2.65 0.52 -4.27
CA LYS A 50 3.84 -0.08 -4.89
C LYS A 50 3.64 -1.59 -4.95
N HIS A 51 3.65 -2.15 -6.17
CA HIS A 51 3.58 -3.60 -6.35
C HIS A 51 4.76 -4.30 -5.68
N SER A 52 4.45 -5.39 -4.95
CA SER A 52 5.42 -6.13 -4.13
C SER A 52 6.62 -6.68 -4.91
N ARG A 53 6.48 -6.93 -6.22
CA ARG A 53 7.58 -7.16 -7.18
C ARG A 53 7.12 -6.84 -8.60
N LYS A 54 7.28 -5.60 -9.05
CA LYS A 54 7.44 -5.32 -10.49
C LYS A 54 8.89 -5.72 -10.80
N LEU A 55 9.12 -6.57 -11.81
CA LEU A 55 10.48 -6.73 -12.36
C LEU A 55 11.03 -5.31 -12.59
N GLU A 56 12.23 -5.01 -12.10
CA GLU A 56 12.84 -3.67 -12.01
C GLU A 56 12.86 -2.89 -13.35
N TYR A 57 12.52 -3.55 -14.46
CA TYR A 57 12.41 -2.97 -15.79
C TYR A 57 11.29 -1.93 -15.97
N TRP A 58 10.17 -2.01 -15.23
CA TRP A 58 9.02 -1.12 -15.42
C TRP A 58 8.90 0.02 -14.40
N ASN A 59 9.89 0.20 -13.51
CA ASN A 59 9.88 1.28 -12.51
C ASN A 59 10.54 2.56 -13.02
N THR A 60 11.52 2.49 -13.93
CA THR A 60 12.15 3.66 -14.56
C THR A 60 11.25 4.39 -15.56
N LEU A 61 10.26 3.71 -16.15
CA LEU A 61 9.35 4.30 -17.14
C LEU A 61 8.11 4.97 -16.53
N SER A 62 7.78 4.66 -15.27
CA SER A 62 6.66 5.29 -14.55
C SER A 62 7.09 6.46 -13.67
N ASP A 63 8.39 6.63 -13.40
CA ASP A 63 8.95 7.75 -12.63
C ASP A 63 9.38 8.93 -13.54
N SER A 64 9.03 8.87 -14.83
CA SER A 64 9.35 9.89 -15.86
C SER A 64 8.13 10.69 -16.35
N THR A 65 7.00 10.65 -15.64
CA THR A 65 5.85 11.55 -15.84
C THR A 65 5.30 12.02 -14.51
#